data_AF-A0A420N4R5-F1
#
_entry.id   AF-A0A420N4R5-F1
#
_cell.length_a   1.000
_cell.length_b   1.000
_cell.length_c   1.000
_cell.angle_alpha   90.00
_cell.angle_beta   90.00
_cell.angle_gamma   90.00
#
_symmetry.space_group_name_H-M   'P 1'
#
loop_
_entity.id
_entity.type
_entity.pdbx_description
1 polymer ?
#
loop_
_entity_poly.entity_id
_entity_poly.type
_entity_poly.pdbx_seq_one_letter_code
_entity_poly.pdbx_strand_id
1 'polypeptide(L)'
;MLTVSFNWVGAGIQIPSNSAKLLLSWGMGPFFKDDVIGPEIFRETYGAPHLVVHRADFHTALCALADKLGVKIITDSRVVSYDENTPSVKTADRREYTADLIVAADGVKSIARPVLAGGSDSPGKKTGFAVYRATVDMDRMRLDPDTSWLLEEPSINIWIGEDRHIMTYCIVCGKSFKMVLSHMDHSDPATWNHQNSVRDMRGHFDNWDPK
;
A
#
# COMPACT_ATOMS: atom_id res chain seq x y z
N MET A 1 27.01 5.26 -5.43
CA MET A 1 25.98 4.18 -5.39
C MET A 1 25.30 4.29 -4.04
N LEU A 2 24.17 5.00 -3.96
CA LEU A 2 23.40 5.20 -2.73
C LEU A 2 22.38 4.06 -2.63
N THR A 3 22.58 3.13 -1.71
CA THR A 3 21.64 2.04 -1.47
C THR A 3 20.46 2.59 -0.67
N VAL A 4 19.32 2.80 -1.34
CA VAL A 4 18.06 3.15 -0.68
C VAL A 4 17.51 1.90 -0.01
N SER A 5 17.55 1.83 1.33
CA SER A 5 16.98 0.72 2.09
C SER A 5 15.52 1.03 2.47
N PHE A 6 14.57 0.26 1.92
CA PHE A 6 13.19 0.29 2.39
C PHE A 6 13.04 -0.70 3.55
N ASN A 7 12.66 -0.23 4.73
CA ASN A 7 12.33 -1.10 5.87
C ASN A 7 11.09 -1.95 5.54
N TRP A 8 11.01 -3.18 6.08
CA TRP A 8 9.95 -4.18 5.90
C TRP A 8 8.58 -3.81 6.51
N VAL A 9 8.21 -2.53 6.49
CA VAL A 9 6.91 -2.04 6.96
C VAL A 9 6.03 -1.82 5.74
N GLY A 10 5.21 -2.82 5.38
CA GLY A 10 4.39 -2.74 4.17
C GLY A 10 3.29 -3.80 4.03
N ALA A 11 2.15 -3.36 3.48
CA ALA A 11 1.11 -4.24 2.96
C ALA A 11 1.44 -4.67 1.53
N GLY A 12 0.86 -5.79 1.07
CA GLY A 12 0.76 -6.03 -0.36
C GLY A 12 -0.07 -4.96 -1.02
N ILE A 13 0.37 -4.49 -2.18
CA ILE A 13 -0.43 -3.61 -3.01
C ILE A 13 -0.94 -4.39 -4.21
N GLN A 14 -2.18 -4.11 -4.57
CA GLN A 14 -2.78 -4.60 -5.78
C GLN A 14 -2.65 -3.52 -6.86
N ILE A 15 -2.08 -3.89 -8.01
CA ILE A 15 -1.91 -3.00 -9.15
C ILE A 15 -2.86 -3.47 -10.25
N PRO A 16 -3.96 -2.74 -10.49
CA PRO A 16 -4.94 -3.10 -11.50
C PRO A 16 -4.37 -3.02 -12.91
N SER A 17 -5.01 -3.73 -13.85
CA SER A 17 -4.54 -3.86 -15.24
C SER A 17 -4.26 -2.54 -15.95
N ASN A 18 -5.01 -1.47 -15.66
CA ASN A 18 -4.77 -0.14 -16.21
C ASN A 18 -3.42 0.46 -15.78
N SER A 19 -3.07 0.34 -14.49
CA SER A 19 -1.76 0.76 -13.98
C SER A 19 -0.65 -0.20 -14.43
N ALA A 20 -0.93 -1.50 -14.49
CA ALA A 20 0.03 -2.50 -14.95
C ALA A 20 0.47 -2.24 -16.40
N LYS A 21 -0.45 -1.85 -17.31
CA LYS A 21 -0.10 -1.46 -18.69
C LYS A 21 0.98 -0.37 -18.73
N LEU A 22 0.82 0.68 -17.93
CA LEU A 22 1.77 1.79 -17.89
C LEU A 22 3.14 1.31 -17.38
N LEU A 23 3.15 0.57 -16.28
CA LEU A 23 4.39 0.06 -15.69
C LEU A 23 5.13 -0.88 -16.65
N LEU A 24 4.42 -1.78 -17.33
CA LEU A 24 5.01 -2.67 -18.33
C LEU A 24 5.58 -1.86 -19.51
N SER A 25 4.89 -0.81 -19.97
CA SER A 25 5.39 0.07 -21.02
C SER A 25 6.66 0.83 -20.64
N TRP A 26 6.88 1.07 -19.34
CA TRP A 26 8.11 1.67 -18.82
C TRP A 26 9.27 0.66 -18.67
N GLY A 27 9.04 -0.62 -18.97
CA GLY A 27 10.05 -1.66 -18.86
C GLY A 27 10.14 -2.31 -17.48
N MET A 28 9.12 -2.17 -16.63
CA MET A 28 9.08 -2.81 -15.30
C MET A 28 8.86 -4.33 -15.35
N GLY A 29 8.53 -4.91 -16.51
CA GLY A 29 8.20 -6.33 -16.67
C GLY A 29 9.17 -7.32 -15.99
N PRO A 30 10.50 -7.17 -16.11
CA PRO A 30 11.45 -8.07 -15.44
C PRO A 30 11.35 -8.09 -13.90
N PHE A 31 10.82 -7.04 -13.27
CA PHE A 31 10.66 -6.94 -11.83
C PHE A 31 9.38 -7.60 -11.31
N PHE A 32 8.46 -8.03 -12.19
CA PHE A 32 7.17 -8.61 -11.81
C PHE A 32 7.03 -10.10 -12.10
N LYS A 33 8.06 -10.74 -12.67
CA LYS A 33 7.96 -12.13 -13.19
C LYS A 33 7.49 -13.15 -12.15
N ASP A 34 7.71 -12.90 -10.86
CA ASP A 34 7.38 -13.83 -9.78
C ASP A 34 6.18 -13.37 -8.91
N ASP A 35 5.63 -12.18 -9.15
CA ASP A 35 4.60 -11.53 -8.30
C ASP A 35 3.24 -11.35 -9.00
N VAL A 36 3.02 -12.01 -10.15
CA VAL A 36 1.72 -11.99 -10.84
C VAL A 36 0.78 -12.98 -10.15
N ILE A 37 0.08 -12.52 -9.13
CA ILE A 37 -1.04 -13.24 -8.50
C ILE A 37 -2.34 -12.57 -8.96
N GLY A 38 -2.74 -12.86 -10.18
CA GLY A 38 -4.01 -12.42 -10.72
C GLY A 38 -4.53 -13.47 -11.70
N PRO A 39 -5.81 -13.87 -11.64
CA PRO A 39 -6.34 -14.85 -12.57
C PRO A 39 -6.16 -14.37 -14.03
N GLU A 40 -5.83 -15.30 -14.93
CA GLU A 40 -5.50 -15.01 -16.33
C GLU A 40 -6.61 -14.22 -17.04
N ILE A 41 -7.85 -14.34 -16.55
CA ILE A 41 -9.01 -13.57 -16.99
C ILE A 41 -8.77 -12.06 -17.03
N PHE A 42 -7.94 -11.50 -16.13
CA PHE A 42 -7.61 -10.07 -16.17
C PHE A 42 -6.77 -9.73 -17.40
N ARG A 43 -5.82 -10.59 -17.78
CA ARG A 43 -5.04 -10.40 -18.99
C ARG A 43 -5.92 -10.57 -20.23
N GLU A 44 -6.78 -11.58 -20.27
CA GLU A 44 -7.68 -11.81 -21.40
C GLU A 44 -8.68 -10.67 -21.58
N THR A 45 -9.29 -10.20 -20.50
CA THR A 45 -10.34 -9.17 -20.54
C THR A 45 -9.76 -7.77 -20.76
N TYR A 46 -8.64 -7.46 -20.10
CA TYR A 46 -8.11 -6.10 -20.07
C TYR A 46 -6.78 -5.93 -20.80
N GLY A 47 -6.19 -6.98 -21.36
CA GLY A 47 -4.91 -6.91 -22.10
C GLY A 47 -3.68 -6.69 -21.22
N ALA A 48 -3.81 -6.80 -19.89
CA ALA A 48 -2.71 -6.69 -18.94
C ALA A 48 -3.04 -7.40 -17.63
N PRO A 49 -2.03 -7.92 -16.91
CA PRO A 49 -2.26 -8.65 -15.66
C PRO A 49 -2.73 -7.73 -14.53
N HIS A 50 -3.39 -8.32 -13.53
CA HIS A 50 -3.53 -7.74 -12.19
C HIS A 50 -2.33 -8.21 -11.35
N LEU A 51 -1.57 -7.28 -10.77
CA LEU A 51 -0.35 -7.62 -10.03
C LEU A 51 -0.58 -7.50 -8.53
N VAL A 52 0.00 -8.40 -7.76
CA VAL A 52 0.01 -8.34 -6.29
C VAL A 52 1.44 -8.39 -5.82
N VAL A 53 1.99 -7.23 -5.50
CA VAL A 53 3.41 -7.07 -5.16
C VAL A 53 3.57 -6.59 -3.72
N HIS A 54 4.69 -6.92 -3.11
CA HIS A 54 5.06 -6.29 -1.85
C HIS A 54 5.47 -4.83 -2.10
N ARG A 55 4.94 -3.89 -1.31
CA ARG A 55 5.14 -2.45 -1.55
C ARG A 55 6.61 -2.04 -1.56
N ALA A 56 7.43 -2.61 -0.67
CA ALA A 56 8.84 -2.26 -0.59
C ALA A 56 9.61 -2.71 -1.85
N ASP A 57 9.28 -3.88 -2.39
CA ASP A 57 9.92 -4.42 -3.59
C ASP A 57 9.49 -3.62 -4.81
N PHE A 58 8.22 -3.24 -4.89
CA PHE A 58 7.71 -2.34 -5.92
C PHE A 58 8.43 -0.99 -5.93
N HIS A 59 8.60 -0.36 -4.76
CA HIS A 59 9.32 0.90 -4.64
C HIS A 59 10.80 0.75 -5.02
N THR A 60 11.44 -0.35 -4.60
CA THR A 60 12.84 -0.64 -4.93
C THR A 60 13.03 -0.77 -6.44
N ALA A 61 12.14 -1.51 -7.10
CA ALA A 61 12.16 -1.68 -8.55
C ALA A 61 11.96 -0.35 -9.30
N LEU A 62 11.00 0.48 -8.86
CA LEU A 62 10.79 1.82 -9.43
C LEU A 62 12.02 2.72 -9.26
N CYS A 63 12.63 2.74 -8.07
CA CYS A 63 13.84 3.53 -7.82
C CYS A 63 15.01 3.05 -8.69
N ALA A 64 15.19 1.74 -8.83
CA ALA A 64 16.24 1.17 -9.68
C ALA A 64 16.05 1.54 -11.16
N LEU A 65 14.81 1.49 -11.66
CA LEU A 65 14.50 1.92 -13.03
C LEU A 65 14.75 3.43 -13.22
N ALA A 66 14.31 4.25 -12.27
CA ALA A 66 14.52 5.69 -12.32
C ALA A 66 16.01 6.07 -12.32
N ASP A 67 16.83 5.44 -11.46
CA ASP A 67 18.29 5.61 -11.43
C ASP A 67 18.93 5.19 -12.77
N LYS A 68 18.52 4.05 -13.33
CA LYS A 68 18.99 3.58 -14.65
C LYS A 68 18.66 4.57 -15.78
N LEU A 69 17.54 5.28 -15.67
CA LEU A 69 17.12 6.32 -16.62
C LEU A 69 17.78 7.68 -16.35
N GLY A 70 18.65 7.80 -15.34
CA GLY A 70 19.38 9.03 -15.01
C GLY A 70 18.58 10.01 -14.14
N VAL A 71 17.47 9.58 -13.53
CA VAL A 71 16.70 10.41 -12.60
C VAL A 71 17.52 10.61 -11.32
N LYS A 72 17.74 11.86 -10.92
CA LYS A 72 18.43 12.19 -9.67
C LYS A 72 17.49 12.00 -8.49
N ILE A 73 17.68 10.92 -7.72
CA ILE A 73 16.94 10.66 -6.48
C ILE A 73 17.75 11.21 -5.29
N ILE A 74 17.15 12.11 -4.52
CA ILE A 74 17.74 12.65 -3.29
C ILE A 74 16.90 12.18 -2.10
N THR A 75 17.43 11.22 -1.35
CA THR A 75 16.80 10.73 -0.11
C THR A 75 17.20 11.58 1.09
N ASP A 76 16.57 11.34 2.24
CA ASP A 76 16.78 12.12 3.47
C ASP A 76 16.60 13.64 3.27
N SER A 77 15.77 14.00 2.30
CA SER A 77 15.59 15.37 1.82
C SER A 77 14.14 15.78 2.06
N ARG A 78 13.75 15.85 3.34
CA ARG A 78 12.38 16.18 3.74
C ARG A 78 12.06 17.62 3.32
N VAL A 79 11.16 17.79 2.37
CA VAL A 79 10.58 19.10 2.03
C VAL A 79 9.73 19.60 3.20
N VAL A 80 9.89 20.88 3.56
CA VAL A 80 9.19 21.53 4.68
C VAL A 80 8.41 22.77 4.26
N SER A 81 8.68 23.34 3.08
CA SER A 81 7.89 24.42 2.52
C SER A 81 8.00 24.47 1.00
N TYR A 82 6.97 25.04 0.39
CA TYR A 82 6.87 25.35 -1.03
C TYR A 82 6.71 26.87 -1.19
N ASP A 83 7.34 27.44 -2.21
CA ASP A 83 7.09 28.83 -2.63
C ASP A 83 6.27 28.78 -3.94
N GLU A 84 5.13 29.48 -3.94
CA GLU A 84 4.22 29.54 -5.10
C GLU A 84 4.64 30.61 -6.12
N ASN A 85 5.30 31.67 -5.67
CA ASN A 85 5.70 32.79 -6.53
C ASN A 85 7.00 32.47 -7.26
N THR A 86 7.91 31.82 -6.56
CA THR A 86 9.12 31.25 -7.14
C THR A 86 8.98 29.74 -7.04
N PRO A 87 8.95 28.97 -8.15
CA PRO A 87 8.74 27.53 -8.09
C PRO A 87 9.95 26.84 -7.41
N SER A 88 9.95 26.87 -6.08
CA SER A 88 11.00 26.37 -5.22
C SER A 88 10.46 25.56 -4.05
N VAL A 89 11.31 24.67 -3.55
CA VAL A 89 11.09 23.91 -2.32
C VAL A 89 12.25 24.09 -1.37
N LYS A 90 11.95 24.16 -0.07
CA LYS A 90 12.95 24.15 1.00
C LYS A 90 12.89 22.85 1.76
N THR A 91 14.06 22.31 2.08
CA THR A 91 14.20 21.07 2.84
C THR A 91 14.54 21.35 4.30
N ALA A 92 14.32 20.35 5.17
CA ALA A 92 14.54 20.46 6.60
C ALA A 92 16.00 20.80 6.97
N ASP A 93 16.95 20.42 6.12
CA ASP A 93 18.37 20.75 6.23
C ASP A 93 18.74 22.08 5.53
N ARG A 94 17.74 22.91 5.24
CA ARG A 94 17.85 24.27 4.71
C ARG A 94 18.40 24.38 3.29
N ARG A 95 18.42 23.29 2.51
CA ARG A 95 18.67 23.40 1.06
C ARG A 95 17.42 23.94 0.37
N GLU A 96 17.66 24.62 -0.74
CA GLU A 96 16.61 25.14 -1.61
C GLU A 96 16.81 24.61 -3.02
N TYR A 97 15.72 24.21 -3.65
CA TYR A 97 15.70 23.69 -5.01
C TYR A 97 14.69 24.48 -5.81
N THR A 98 15.08 24.95 -7.00
CA THR A 98 14.21 25.64 -7.96
C THR A 98 14.00 24.76 -9.20
N ALA A 99 12.84 24.87 -9.84
CA ALA A 99 12.51 24.14 -11.07
C ALA A 99 11.44 24.89 -11.87
N ASP A 100 11.26 24.54 -13.15
CA ASP A 100 10.18 25.12 -13.96
C ASP A 100 8.78 24.65 -13.49
N LEU A 101 8.72 23.44 -12.91
CA LEU A 101 7.51 22.85 -12.36
C LEU A 101 7.85 21.97 -11.16
N ILE A 102 7.04 22.08 -10.10
CA ILE A 102 7.10 21.20 -8.94
C ILE A 102 5.84 20.34 -8.91
N VAL A 103 6.04 19.01 -8.93
CA VAL A 103 4.96 18.03 -8.74
C VAL A 103 5.01 17.52 -7.30
N ALA A 104 4.05 17.94 -6.49
CA ALA A 104 3.92 17.45 -5.11
C ALA A 104 3.20 16.10 -5.09
N ALA A 105 3.97 15.02 -4.91
CA ALA A 105 3.48 13.65 -4.71
C ALA A 105 3.72 13.16 -3.26
N ASP A 106 3.46 14.03 -2.29
CA ASP A 106 3.80 13.86 -0.86
C ASP A 106 2.70 13.17 -0.01
N GLY A 107 1.68 12.62 -0.67
CA GLY A 107 0.72 11.68 -0.08
C GLY A 107 -0.37 12.31 0.78
N VAL A 108 -1.03 11.50 1.62
CA VAL A 108 -2.25 11.92 2.33
C VAL A 108 -2.02 13.07 3.32
N LYS A 109 -0.82 13.16 3.93
CA LYS A 109 -0.42 14.23 4.84
C LYS A 109 0.35 15.35 4.13
N SER A 110 -0.03 15.64 2.89
CA SER A 110 0.61 16.62 2.03
C SER A 110 0.73 17.98 2.72
N ILE A 111 1.93 18.57 2.67
CA ILE A 111 2.14 19.96 3.10
C ILE A 111 2.01 20.93 1.91
N ALA A 112 2.03 20.42 0.68
CA ALA A 112 1.76 21.21 -0.52
C ALA A 112 0.27 21.53 -0.68
N ARG A 113 -0.62 20.64 -0.22
CA ARG A 113 -2.07 20.84 -0.35
C ARG A 113 -2.59 22.15 0.28
N PRO A 114 -2.28 22.51 1.54
CA PRO A 114 -2.71 23.79 2.11
C PRO A 114 -2.12 25.00 1.39
N VAL A 115 -0.90 24.89 0.84
CA VAL A 115 -0.26 25.97 0.04
C VAL A 115 -1.17 26.28 -1.16
N LEU A 116 -1.49 25.27 -1.97
CA LEU A 116 -2.37 25.41 -3.13
C LEU A 116 -3.83 25.80 -2.80
N ALA A 117 -4.28 25.55 -1.58
CA ALA A 117 -5.65 25.81 -1.12
C ALA A 117 -5.77 27.11 -0.28
N GLY A 118 -4.79 28.02 -0.38
CA GLY A 118 -4.85 29.33 0.28
C GLY A 118 -4.67 29.27 1.80
N GLY A 119 -3.88 28.33 2.30
CA GLY A 119 -3.51 28.17 3.70
C GLY A 119 -4.41 27.22 4.50
N SER A 120 -5.45 26.63 3.91
CA SER A 120 -6.34 25.70 4.60
C SER A 120 -6.30 24.30 3.97
N ASP A 121 -6.25 23.27 4.80
CA ASP A 121 -6.46 21.89 4.38
C ASP A 121 -7.69 21.34 5.09
N SER A 122 -8.67 20.89 4.31
CA SER A 122 -9.87 20.28 4.88
C SER A 122 -9.56 18.81 5.17
N PRO A 123 -9.63 18.36 6.44
CA PRO A 123 -9.40 16.96 6.74
C PRO A 123 -10.44 16.10 6.04
N GLY A 124 -10.02 14.89 5.64
CA GLY A 124 -10.93 13.90 5.09
C GLY A 124 -12.08 13.63 6.05
N LYS A 125 -13.29 13.45 5.49
CA LYS A 125 -14.44 13.03 6.29
C LYS A 125 -14.21 11.60 6.79
N LYS A 126 -14.40 11.37 8.09
CA LYS A 126 -14.37 10.01 8.65
C LYS A 126 -15.49 9.18 7.99
N THR A 127 -15.14 8.00 7.51
CA THR A 127 -16.11 7.07 6.88
C THR A 127 -16.95 6.32 7.91
N GLY A 128 -16.52 6.30 9.18
CA GLY A 128 -17.12 5.46 10.23
C GLY A 128 -16.60 4.02 10.21
N PHE A 129 -15.55 3.73 9.43
CA PHE A 129 -14.91 2.42 9.36
C PHE A 129 -13.43 2.52 9.67
N ALA A 130 -12.91 1.49 10.34
CA ALA A 130 -11.49 1.23 10.46
C ALA A 130 -11.16 -0.18 9.95
N VAL A 131 -9.87 -0.41 9.71
CA VAL A 131 -9.39 -1.65 9.10
C VAL A 131 -8.19 -2.16 9.85
N TYR A 132 -8.31 -3.35 10.43
CA TYR A 132 -7.18 -4.12 10.90
C TYR A 132 -6.45 -4.74 9.71
N ARG A 133 -5.13 -4.75 9.78
CA ARG A 133 -4.28 -5.45 8.82
C ARG A 133 -3.36 -6.40 9.57
N ALA A 134 -3.37 -7.67 9.17
CA ALA A 134 -2.53 -8.69 9.74
C ALA A 134 -1.75 -9.42 8.64
N THR A 135 -0.59 -9.95 9.03
CA THR A 135 0.19 -10.88 8.22
C THR A 135 0.37 -12.14 9.04
N VAL A 136 0.02 -13.28 8.45
CA VAL A 136 0.09 -14.58 9.08
C VAL A 136 1.15 -15.40 8.35
N ASP A 137 1.92 -16.15 9.13
CA ASP A 137 2.90 -17.10 8.63
C ASP A 137 2.17 -18.30 7.98
N MET A 138 2.50 -18.59 6.72
CA MET A 138 1.79 -19.62 5.98
C MET A 138 2.20 -21.04 6.37
N ASP A 139 3.44 -21.25 6.86
CA ASP A 139 3.85 -22.57 7.34
C ASP A 139 3.03 -22.96 8.56
N ARG A 140 2.71 -21.99 9.42
CA ARG A 140 1.79 -22.20 10.55
C ARG A 140 0.37 -22.48 10.08
N MET A 141 -0.14 -21.74 9.09
CA MET A 141 -1.50 -21.96 8.56
C MET A 141 -1.64 -23.32 7.87
N ARG A 142 -0.60 -23.82 7.18
CA ARG A 142 -0.61 -25.16 6.54
C ARG A 142 -0.82 -26.29 7.55
N LEU A 143 -0.38 -26.09 8.79
CA LEU A 143 -0.51 -27.07 9.87
C LEU A 143 -1.86 -27.01 10.58
N ASP A 144 -2.68 -26.00 10.30
CA ASP A 144 -3.95 -25.77 10.96
C ASP A 144 -5.10 -26.28 10.06
N PRO A 145 -5.86 -27.32 10.48
CA PRO A 145 -6.90 -27.93 9.65
C PRO A 145 -8.08 -27.00 9.36
N ASP A 146 -8.29 -25.95 10.16
CA ASP A 146 -9.42 -25.03 9.99
C ASP A 146 -9.11 -23.95 8.94
N THR A 147 -7.83 -23.70 8.64
CA THR A 147 -7.40 -22.61 7.76
C THR A 147 -6.52 -23.04 6.59
N SER A 148 -6.00 -24.28 6.58
CA SER A 148 -5.10 -24.77 5.54
C SER A 148 -5.73 -24.75 4.14
N TRP A 149 -7.04 -24.97 4.04
CA TRP A 149 -7.79 -24.95 2.77
C TRP A 149 -7.70 -23.60 2.05
N LEU A 150 -7.50 -22.48 2.78
CA LEU A 150 -7.29 -21.15 2.20
C LEU A 150 -6.00 -21.03 1.38
N LEU A 151 -5.09 -21.99 1.54
CA LEU A 151 -3.80 -22.02 0.86
C LEU A 151 -3.76 -23.01 -0.32
N GLU A 152 -4.78 -23.86 -0.47
CA GLU A 152 -4.84 -24.88 -1.53
C GLU A 152 -5.00 -24.22 -2.90
N GLU A 153 -5.87 -23.22 -2.99
CA GLU A 153 -6.07 -22.39 -4.18
C GLU A 153 -5.64 -20.95 -3.89
N PRO A 154 -4.51 -20.47 -4.46
CA PRO A 154 -4.08 -19.09 -4.30
C PRO A 154 -5.11 -18.12 -4.89
N SER A 155 -5.93 -17.55 -4.01
CA SER A 155 -7.04 -16.67 -4.38
C SER A 155 -7.11 -15.44 -3.47
N ILE A 156 -7.90 -14.46 -3.90
CA ILE A 156 -8.39 -13.40 -3.03
C ILE A 156 -9.72 -13.89 -2.47
N ASN A 157 -9.78 -14.15 -1.17
CA ASN A 157 -11.00 -14.57 -0.50
C ASN A 157 -11.66 -13.36 0.17
N ILE A 158 -12.98 -13.26 0.06
CA ILE A 158 -13.74 -12.14 0.63
C ILE A 158 -14.97 -12.69 1.37
N TRP A 159 -15.08 -12.34 2.64
CA TRP A 159 -16.28 -12.52 3.45
C TRP A 159 -16.93 -11.15 3.62
N ILE A 160 -18.23 -11.09 3.34
CA ILE A 160 -19.02 -9.85 3.41
C ILE A 160 -20.22 -10.13 4.31
N GLY A 161 -20.45 -9.25 5.27
CA GLY A 161 -21.58 -9.30 6.17
C GLY A 161 -21.98 -7.90 6.61
N GLU A 162 -22.95 -7.82 7.51
CA GLU A 162 -23.41 -6.53 8.05
C GLU A 162 -22.25 -5.79 8.74
N ASP A 163 -21.98 -4.56 8.28
CA ASP A 163 -21.00 -3.62 8.85
C ASP A 163 -19.54 -4.11 8.94
N ARG A 164 -19.22 -5.21 8.27
CA ARG A 164 -17.92 -5.89 8.34
C ARG A 164 -17.59 -6.57 7.02
N HIS A 165 -16.31 -6.59 6.68
CA HIS A 165 -15.82 -7.47 5.62
C HIS A 165 -14.38 -7.88 5.90
N ILE A 166 -14.03 -9.08 5.49
CA ILE A 166 -12.67 -9.61 5.56
C ILE A 166 -12.22 -9.89 4.13
N MET A 167 -11.05 -9.41 3.78
CA MET A 167 -10.34 -9.81 2.56
C MET A 167 -9.04 -10.48 2.94
N THR A 168 -8.77 -11.64 2.37
CA THR A 168 -7.51 -12.35 2.54
C THR A 168 -6.87 -12.71 1.21
N TYR A 169 -5.54 -12.76 1.18
CA TYR A 169 -4.77 -13.09 -0.02
C TYR A 169 -3.33 -13.47 0.33
N CYS A 170 -2.76 -14.36 -0.45
CA CYS A 170 -1.34 -14.73 -0.38
C CYS A 170 -0.47 -13.65 -1.03
N ILE A 171 0.71 -13.39 -0.47
CA ILE A 171 1.74 -12.50 -1.03
C ILE A 171 3.10 -13.21 -0.94
N VAL A 172 3.97 -12.91 -1.91
CA VAL A 172 5.38 -13.32 -1.94
C VAL A 172 5.50 -14.83 -2.10
N CYS A 173 5.15 -15.33 -3.30
CA CYS A 173 5.33 -16.72 -3.72
C CYS A 173 5.09 -17.77 -2.62
N GLY A 174 4.01 -17.64 -1.84
CA GLY A 174 3.69 -18.64 -0.84
C GLY A 174 4.34 -18.50 0.55
N LYS A 175 4.86 -17.32 0.92
CA LYS A 175 5.48 -17.10 2.26
C LYS A 175 4.63 -16.33 3.27
N SER A 176 3.73 -15.46 2.83
CA SER A 176 2.92 -14.66 3.76
C SER A 176 1.45 -14.61 3.34
N PHE A 177 0.55 -14.76 4.32
CA PHE A 177 -0.88 -14.61 4.14
C PHE A 177 -1.31 -13.28 4.72
N LYS A 178 -2.03 -12.45 3.98
CA LYS A 178 -2.48 -11.14 4.46
C LYS A 178 -3.97 -11.11 4.66
N MET A 179 -4.36 -10.43 5.72
CA MET A 179 -5.74 -10.25 6.12
C MET A 179 -6.02 -8.77 6.29
N VAL A 180 -7.16 -8.34 5.77
CA VAL A 180 -7.69 -6.98 5.85
C VAL A 180 -9.09 -7.11 6.42
N LEU A 181 -9.28 -6.67 7.66
CA LEU A 181 -10.52 -6.86 8.39
C LEU A 181 -11.14 -5.50 8.70
N SER A 182 -12.20 -5.17 7.97
CA SER A 182 -12.93 -3.92 8.11
C SER A 182 -14.05 -4.06 9.14
N HIS A 183 -14.21 -3.03 9.96
CA HIS A 183 -15.28 -2.94 10.94
C HIS A 183 -15.70 -1.48 11.15
N MET A 184 -16.90 -1.28 11.70
CA MET A 184 -17.34 0.04 12.15
C MET A 184 -16.45 0.56 13.27
N ASP A 185 -16.01 1.81 13.12
CA ASP A 185 -15.22 2.52 14.12
C ASP A 185 -15.50 4.03 14.03
N HIS A 186 -16.00 4.58 15.13
CA HIS A 186 -16.26 6.00 15.31
C HIS A 186 -15.27 6.67 16.27
N SER A 187 -14.29 5.93 16.77
CA SER A 187 -13.28 6.44 17.68
C SER A 187 -12.38 7.48 16.99
N ASP A 188 -11.58 8.18 17.79
CA ASP A 188 -10.51 8.99 17.27
C ASP A 188 -9.29 8.11 16.96
N PRO A 189 -8.80 8.03 15.70
CA PRO A 189 -7.61 7.27 15.36
C PRO A 189 -6.39 7.60 16.24
N ALA A 190 -6.32 8.82 16.80
CA ALA A 190 -5.26 9.21 17.73
C ALA A 190 -5.26 8.43 19.05
N THR A 191 -6.37 7.78 19.40
CA THR A 191 -6.56 7.00 20.63
C THR A 191 -6.27 5.50 20.46
N TRP A 192 -5.87 5.08 19.25
CA TRP A 192 -5.63 3.67 18.96
C TRP A 192 -4.48 3.09 19.79
N ASN A 193 -4.73 1.97 20.47
CA ASN A 193 -3.73 1.25 21.25
C ASN A 193 -3.42 -0.12 20.63
N HIS A 194 -2.21 -0.24 20.07
CA HIS A 194 -1.74 -1.48 19.45
C HIS A 194 -1.71 -2.68 20.42
N GLN A 195 -1.55 -2.47 21.73
CA GLN A 195 -1.42 -3.56 22.71
C GLN A 195 -2.70 -4.37 22.86
N ASN A 196 -3.87 -3.75 22.68
CA ASN A 196 -5.17 -4.42 22.78
C ASN A 196 -5.72 -4.87 21.41
N SER A 197 -5.01 -4.55 20.31
CA SER A 197 -5.52 -4.68 18.94
C SER A 197 -6.04 -6.07 18.60
N VAL A 198 -5.36 -7.15 19.01
CA VAL A 198 -5.80 -8.53 18.74
C VAL A 198 -7.09 -8.87 19.48
N ARG A 199 -7.20 -8.45 20.75
CA ARG A 199 -8.39 -8.69 21.56
C ARG A 199 -9.58 -7.92 21.00
N ASP A 200 -9.39 -6.64 20.72
CA ASP A 200 -10.46 -5.76 20.25
C ASP A 200 -10.91 -6.18 18.84
N MET A 201 -9.97 -6.53 17.96
CA MET A 201 -10.27 -7.14 16.66
C MET A 201 -11.11 -8.41 16.81
N ARG A 202 -10.72 -9.37 17.67
CA ARG A 202 -11.53 -10.59 17.90
C ARG A 202 -12.94 -10.27 18.38
N GLY A 203 -13.10 -9.29 19.28
CA GLY A 203 -14.41 -8.84 19.73
C GLY A 203 -15.30 -8.30 18.59
N HIS A 204 -14.71 -7.66 17.59
CA HIS A 204 -15.45 -7.22 16.40
C HIS A 204 -15.85 -8.35 15.46
N PHE A 205 -15.28 -9.55 15.55
CA PHE A 205 -15.60 -10.68 14.65
C PHE A 205 -16.19 -11.88 15.39
N ASP A 206 -16.42 -11.77 16.69
CA ASP A 206 -17.04 -12.82 17.49
C ASP A 206 -18.45 -13.13 16.99
N ASN A 207 -18.75 -14.42 16.80
CA ASN A 207 -20.00 -14.95 16.26
C ASN A 207 -20.46 -14.31 14.92
N TRP A 208 -19.54 -13.75 14.14
CA TRP A 208 -19.89 -13.05 12.90
C TRP A 208 -20.11 -14.00 11.72
N ASP A 209 -19.17 -14.94 11.53
CA ASP A 209 -19.31 -16.04 10.59
C ASP A 209 -19.28 -17.35 11.40
N PRO A 210 -20.16 -18.32 11.09
CA PRO A 210 -20.17 -19.60 11.80
C PRO A 210 -18.94 -20.47 11.51
N LYS A 211 -18.08 -20.10 10.55
CA LYS A 211 -16.81 -20.75 10.22
C LYS A 211 -15.61 -19.85 10.49
#